data_AF-A0A1F9Q7R7-F1
#
_entry.id   AF-A0A1F9Q7R7-F1
#
_cell.length_a   1.000
_cell.length_b   1.000
_cell.length_c   1.000
_cell.angle_alpha   90.00
_cell.angle_beta   90.00
_cell.angle_gamma   90.00
#
_symmetry.space_group_name_H-M   'P 1'
#
loop_
_entity.id
_entity.type
_entity.pdbx_description
1 polymer ?
#
loop_
_entity_poly.entity_id
_entity_poly.type
_entity_poly.pdbx_seq_one_letter_code
_entity_poly.pdbx_strand_id
1 'polypeptide(L)'
;MRHKNIYYDTDDITEAQTEELFLCGSCRGLLKVVSRTTKNPACLGIEIPLHACDACRSLGYSIYEEAQVKEGYRFAQFINRRDKEYSRHGF
;
A
#
# COMPACT_ATOMS: atom_id res chain seq x y z
N MET A 1 -8.38 -1.36 -10.76
CA MET A 1 -7.93 -0.13 -10.08
C MET A 1 -9.16 0.64 -9.64
N ARG A 2 -9.13 1.24 -8.45
CA ARG A 2 -10.20 2.07 -7.90
C ARG A 2 -9.63 3.39 -7.39
N HIS A 3 -10.32 4.49 -7.66
CA HIS A 3 -9.98 5.80 -7.14
C HIS A 3 -11.02 6.24 -6.12
N LYS A 4 -10.57 6.88 -5.04
CA LYS A 4 -11.42 7.49 -4.02
C LYS A 4 -10.91 8.91 -3.74
N ASN A 5 -11.85 9.81 -3.49
CA ASN A 5 -11.60 11.09 -2.87
C ASN A 5 -12.32 11.07 -1.52
N ILE A 6 -11.57 11.20 -0.42
CA ILE A 6 -12.08 11.10 0.94
C ILE A 6 -11.88 12.45 1.61
N TYR A 7 -12.93 13.01 2.19
CA TYR A 7 -12.88 14.28 2.92
C TYR A 7 -13.00 14.01 4.42
N TYR A 8 -12.07 14.57 5.19
CA TYR A 8 -12.03 14.53 6.65
C TYR A 8 -12.33 15.95 7.16
N ASP A 9 -13.51 16.13 7.74
CA ASP A 9 -14.09 17.44 8.09
C ASP A 9 -13.44 18.11 9.31
N THR A 10 -13.04 17.33 10.32
CA THR A 10 -12.40 17.85 11.53
C THR A 10 -11.13 18.64 11.23
N ASP A 11 -10.32 18.16 10.28
CA ASP A 11 -9.02 18.74 9.95
C ASP A 11 -9.02 19.46 8.60
N ASP A 12 -10.14 19.52 7.88
CA ASP A 12 -10.22 20.02 6.50
C ASP A 12 -9.13 19.40 5.59
N ILE A 13 -9.13 18.06 5.53
CA ILE A 13 -8.17 17.28 4.74
C ILE A 13 -8.94 16.56 3.63
N THR A 14 -8.46 16.70 2.40
CA THR A 14 -8.89 15.83 1.29
C THR A 14 -7.78 14.84 0.96
N GLU A 15 -8.12 13.56 0.95
CA GLU A 15 -7.25 12.47 0.52
C GLU A 15 -7.67 11.99 -0.87
N ALA A 16 -6.72 11.95 -1.80
CA ALA A 16 -6.85 11.22 -3.05
C ALA A 16 -6.17 9.85 -2.89
N GLN A 17 -6.96 8.80 -2.93
CA GLN A 17 -6.51 7.43 -2.72
C GLN A 17 -6.70 6.60 -3.98
N THR A 18 -5.66 5.85 -4.35
CA THR A 18 -5.65 4.91 -5.47
C THR A 18 -5.40 3.50 -4.95
N GLU A 19 -6.35 2.60 -5.18
CA GLU A 19 -6.29 1.20 -4.79
C GLU A 19 -6.08 0.31 -6.03
N GLU A 20 -5.01 -0.48 -6.00
CA GLU A 20 -4.63 -1.43 -7.04
C GLU A 20 -4.62 -2.84 -6.43
N LEU A 21 -5.51 -3.71 -6.91
CA LEU A 21 -5.50 -5.12 -6.58
C LEU A 21 -4.83 -5.88 -7.73
N PHE A 22 -3.75 -6.58 -7.46
CA PHE A 22 -3.09 -7.44 -8.45
C PHE A 22 -3.95 -8.66 -8.74
N LEU A 23 -4.35 -8.81 -10.00
CA LEU A 23 -5.13 -9.96 -10.44
C LEU A 23 -4.29 -11.23 -10.35
N CYS A 24 -4.70 -12.17 -9.52
CA CYS A 24 -4.00 -13.43 -9.31
C CYS A 24 -4.97 -14.60 -9.51
N GLY A 25 -4.55 -15.62 -10.26
CA GLY A 25 -5.34 -16.84 -10.45
C GLY A 25 -5.30 -17.82 -9.26
N SER A 26 -4.45 -17.56 -8.25
CA SER A 26 -4.17 -18.51 -7.17
C SER A 26 -4.48 -18.01 -5.77
N CYS A 27 -4.79 -16.72 -5.60
CA CYS A 27 -5.19 -16.14 -4.31
C CYS A 27 -5.97 -14.83 -4.53
N ARG A 28 -6.38 -14.15 -3.45
CA ARG A 28 -7.09 -12.85 -3.52
C ARG A 28 -6.31 -11.75 -4.25
N GLY A 29 -4.99 -11.90 -4.39
CA GLY A 29 -4.11 -10.88 -4.94
C GLY A 29 -3.55 -9.92 -3.90
N LEU A 30 -2.41 -9.32 -4.24
CA LEU A 30 -1.76 -8.27 -3.47
C LEU A 30 -2.58 -6.96 -3.59
N LEU A 31 -2.82 -6.28 -2.47
CA LEU A 31 -3.42 -4.94 -2.49
C LEU A 31 -2.31 -3.90 -2.31
N LYS A 32 -2.30 -2.92 -3.20
CA LYS A 32 -1.46 -1.72 -3.12
C LYS A 32 -2.37 -0.50 -3.02
N VAL A 33 -2.08 0.39 -2.09
CA VAL A 33 -2.80 1.64 -1.88
C VAL A 33 -1.81 2.78 -1.92
N VAL A 34 -2.05 3.77 -2.76
CA VAL A 34 -1.32 5.05 -2.72
C VAL A 34 -2.28 6.12 -2.24
N SER A 35 -1.90 6.80 -1.18
CA SER A 35 -2.69 7.86 -0.56
C SER A 35 -1.89 9.16 -0.60
N ARG A 36 -2.51 10.26 -1.02
CA ARG A 36 -1.93 11.61 -0.91
C ARG A 36 -2.99 12.54 -0.35
N THR A 37 -2.59 13.52 0.43
CA THR A 37 -3.56 14.48 0.97
C THR A 37 -3.20 15.91 0.60
N THR A 38 -4.12 16.83 0.84
CA THR A 38 -3.87 18.28 0.73
C THR A 38 -2.77 18.78 1.66
N LYS A 39 -2.46 18.04 2.73
CA LYS A 39 -1.48 18.44 3.76
C LYS A 39 -0.20 17.61 3.77
N ASN A 40 -0.22 16.39 3.22
CA ASN A 40 0.89 15.44 3.31
C ASN A 40 1.29 14.89 1.94
N PRO A 41 2.60 14.62 1.72
CA PRO A 41 3.07 13.90 0.54
C PRO A 41 2.45 12.50 0.44
N ALA A 42 2.67 11.85 -0.70
CA ALA A 42 2.14 10.51 -0.93
C ALA A 42 2.70 9.50 0.08
N CYS A 43 1.84 8.56 0.49
CA CYS A 43 2.16 7.39 1.29
C CYS A 43 1.76 6.14 0.52
N LEU A 44 2.52 5.06 0.74
CA LEU A 44 2.28 3.75 0.15
C LEU A 44 1.80 2.78 1.24
N GLY A 45 0.80 1.97 0.91
CA GLY A 45 0.35 0.82 1.68
C GLY A 45 0.37 -0.43 0.82
N ILE A 46 0.92 -1.52 1.35
CA ILE A 46 1.01 -2.82 0.68
C ILE A 46 0.43 -3.87 1.64
N GLU A 47 -0.52 -4.67 1.18
CA GLU A 47 -1.09 -5.78 1.93
C GLU A 47 -0.99 -7.10 1.15
N ILE A 48 -0.15 -8.01 1.65
CA ILE A 48 -0.14 -9.42 1.25
C ILE A 48 -1.27 -10.14 2.02
N PRO A 49 -2.23 -10.79 1.34
CA PRO A 49 -3.36 -11.45 2.00
C PRO A 49 -2.93 -12.70 2.79
N LEU A 50 -3.77 -13.15 3.72
CA LEU A 50 -3.49 -14.27 4.64
C LEU A 50 -3.10 -15.57 3.91
N HIS A 51 -3.72 -15.86 2.78
CA HIS A 51 -3.45 -17.06 1.96
C HIS A 51 -2.77 -16.71 0.63
N ALA A 52 -1.83 -15.77 0.64
CA ALA A 52 -1.12 -15.36 -0.56
C ALA A 52 -0.28 -16.51 -1.16
N CYS A 53 -0.34 -16.66 -2.48
CA CYS A 53 0.63 -17.48 -3.19
C CYS A 53 2.04 -16.85 -3.14
N ASP A 54 3.07 -17.63 -3.46
CA ASP A 54 4.46 -17.14 -3.45
C ASP A 54 4.67 -15.97 -4.40
N ALA A 55 3.99 -15.95 -5.55
CA ALA A 55 4.08 -14.83 -6.50
C ALA A 55 3.58 -13.51 -5.89
N CYS A 56 2.41 -13.50 -5.23
CA CYS A 56 1.90 -12.30 -4.58
C CYS A 56 2.73 -11.90 -3.36
N ARG A 57 3.29 -12.88 -2.63
CA ARG A 57 4.21 -12.63 -1.52
C ARG A 57 5.47 -11.92 -2.03
N SER A 58 6.16 -12.50 -3.01
CA SER A 58 7.41 -11.95 -3.57
C SER A 58 7.18 -10.59 -4.20
N LEU A 59 6.07 -10.39 -4.91
CA LEU A 59 5.72 -9.08 -5.46
C LEU A 59 5.52 -8.03 -4.37
N GLY A 60 4.87 -8.39 -3.26
CA GLY A 60 4.69 -7.49 -2.12
C GLY A 60 6.02 -7.01 -1.53
N TYR A 61 6.98 -7.92 -1.31
CA TYR A 61 8.32 -7.56 -0.88
C TYR A 61 9.05 -6.69 -1.89
N SER A 62 9.01 -7.06 -3.18
CA SER A 62 9.67 -6.29 -4.24
C SER A 62 9.19 -4.84 -4.30
N ILE A 63 7.87 -4.60 -4.21
CA ILE A 63 7.31 -3.24 -4.21
C ILE A 63 7.71 -2.49 -2.94
N TYR A 64 7.76 -3.18 -1.79
CA TYR A 64 8.15 -2.55 -0.53
C TYR A 64 9.63 -2.15 -0.53
N GLU A 65 10.52 -3.04 -0.96
CA GLU A 65 11.95 -2.78 -1.10
C GLU A 65 12.22 -1.64 -2.07
N GLU A 66 11.53 -1.61 -3.21
CA GLU A 66 11.64 -0.50 -4.17
C GLU A 66 11.25 0.84 -3.55
N ALA A 67 10.21 0.86 -2.71
CA ALA A 67 9.76 2.06 -2.01
C ALA A 67 10.70 2.53 -0.88
N GLN A 68 11.61 1.68 -0.41
CA GLN A 68 12.66 2.08 0.55
C GLN A 68 13.84 2.76 -0.13
N VAL A 69 14.12 2.40 -1.38
CA VAL A 69 15.26 2.93 -2.14
C VAL A 69 14.87 4.20 -2.90
N LYS A 70 13.65 4.25 -3.44
CA LYS A 70 13.18 5.41 -4.21
C LYS A 70 12.61 6.48 -3.30
N GLU A 71 13.11 7.70 -3.45
CA GLU A 71 12.42 8.88 -2.93
C GLU A 71 11.09 9.06 -3.66
N GLY A 72 9.99 9.14 -2.93
CA GLY A 72 8.66 9.31 -3.53
C GLY A 72 7.49 9.12 -2.59
N TYR A 73 7.69 8.37 -1.50
CA TYR A 73 6.70 8.24 -0.44
C TYR A 73 7.24 8.76 0.87
N ARG A 74 6.42 9.52 1.61
CA ARG A 74 6.74 9.91 2.98
C ARG A 74 6.80 8.69 3.89
N PHE A 75 5.83 7.80 3.75
CA PHE A 75 5.80 6.52 4.45
C PHE A 75 5.43 5.39 3.48
N ALA A 76 6.07 4.23 3.68
CA ALA A 76 5.65 2.96 3.10
C ALA A 76 5.26 2.01 4.23
N GLN A 77 3.99 1.59 4.25
CA GLN A 77 3.46 0.59 5.17
C GLN A 77 3.36 -0.77 4.49
N PHE A 78 3.88 -1.79 5.16
CA PHE A 78 3.89 -3.16 4.69
C PHE A 78 3.20 -4.08 5.69
N ILE A 79 2.15 -4.75 5.23
CA ILE A 79 1.37 -5.70 6.00
C ILE A 79 1.44 -7.04 5.27
N ASN A 80 2.20 -7.98 5.82
CA ASN A 80 2.22 -9.35 5.35
C ASN A 80 1.41 -10.24 6.29
N ARG A 81 0.14 -10.47 5.95
CA ARG A 81 -0.75 -11.31 6.77
C ARG A 81 -0.39 -12.78 6.71
N ARG A 82 0.20 -13.26 5.60
CA ARG A 82 0.62 -14.66 5.43
C ARG A 82 1.70 -15.03 6.45
N ASP A 83 2.73 -14.19 6.58
CA ASP A 83 3.87 -14.46 7.46
C ASP A 83 3.78 -13.74 8.81
N LYS A 84 2.70 -12.96 9.03
CA LYS A 84 2.48 -12.13 10.21
C LYS A 84 3.58 -11.08 10.45
N GLU A 85 4.08 -10.51 9.37
CA GLU A 85 5.08 -9.44 9.40
C GLU A 85 4.41 -8.09 9.14
N TYR A 86 4.81 -7.08 9.91
CA TYR A 86 4.29 -5.72 9.82
C TYR A 86 5.48 -4.77 9.92
N SER A 87 5.65 -3.91 8.94
CA SER A 87 6.81 -3.01 8.86
C SER A 87 6.43 -1.68 8.27
N ARG A 88 7.16 -0.64 8.69
CA ARG A 88 7.04 0.73 8.20
C ARG A 88 8.40 1.25 7.80
N HIS A 89 8.46 1.96 6.68
CA HIS A 89 9.60 2.76 6.28
C HIS A 89 9.19 4.23 6.10
N GLY A 90 10.10 5.18 6.38
CA GLY A 90 9.87 6.64 6.26
C GLY A 90 9.83 7.39 7.60
N PHE A 91 9.89 8.73 7.53
CA PHE A 91 9.95 9.67 8.67
C PHE A 91 9.06 10.92 8.45
#